data_AF-A0A6P1E0S1-F1
#
_entry.id   AF-A0A6P1E0S1-F1
#
_cell.length_a   1.000
_cell.length_b   1.000
_cell.length_c   1.000
_cell.angle_alpha   90.00
_cell.angle_beta   90.00
_cell.angle_gamma   90.00
#
_symmetry.space_group_name_H-M   'P 1'
#
loop_
_entity.id
_entity.type
_entity.pdbx_description
1 polymer ?
#
loop_
_entity_poly.entity_id
_entity_poly.type
_entity_poly.pdbx_seq_one_letter_code
_entity_poly.pdbx_strand_id
1 'polypeptide(L)' 'MQRFYFSLSISASEYLKYYRGTAGRVIVRASDGRSLSIPAVNLRPFVTQEGIRGHFCLTVDQDHKLVSIERHPAAQPRSA' A
#
# COMPACT_ATOMS: atom_id res chain seq x y z
N MET A 1 -14.05 -5.79 10.19
CA MET A 1 -12.71 -5.48 9.63
C MET A 1 -12.63 -6.06 8.22
N GLN A 2 -12.27 -5.25 7.23
CA GLN A 2 -12.04 -5.68 5.85
C GLN A 2 -10.56 -5.57 5.50
N ARG A 3 -10.07 -6.50 4.67
CA ARG A 3 -8.68 -6.54 4.22
C ARG A 3 -8.63 -6.40 2.71
N PHE A 4 -7.77 -5.53 2.22
CA PHE A 4 -7.54 -5.33 0.81
C PHE A 4 -6.10 -5.64 0.45
N TYR A 5 -5.93 -6.54 -0.50
CA TYR A 5 -4.63 -6.91 -1.03
C TYR A 5 -4.36 -6.11 -2.30
N PHE A 6 -3.14 -5.60 -2.44
CA PHE A 6 -2.71 -4.86 -3.61
C PHE A 6 -1.21 -5.04 -3.83
N SER A 7 -0.78 -4.92 -5.08
CA SER A 7 0.62 -4.79 -5.43
C SER A 7 0.97 -3.31 -5.56
N LEU A 8 2.16 -2.95 -5.09
CA LEU A 8 2.68 -1.60 -5.21
C LEU A 8 4.09 -1.67 -5.80
N SER A 9 4.35 -0.81 -6.79
CA SER A 9 5.66 -0.64 -7.42
C SER A 9 5.86 0.84 -7.70
N ILE A 10 6.55 1.53 -6.79
CA ILE A 10 6.88 2.95 -6.89
C ILE A 10 8.39 3.08 -6.73
N SER A 11 9.08 3.71 -7.68
CA SER A 11 10.52 3.98 -7.56
C SER A 11 10.79 5.01 -6.46
N ALA A 12 11.97 4.95 -5.83
CA ALA A 12 12.36 5.90 -4.79
C ALA A 12 12.20 7.37 -5.23
N SER A 13 12.59 7.70 -6.47
CA SER A 13 12.47 9.03 -7.07
C SER A 13 11.02 9.52 -7.18
N GLU A 14 10.10 8.62 -7.53
CA GLU A 14 8.67 8.93 -7.62
C GLU A 14 8.08 9.12 -6.23
N TYR A 15 8.49 8.27 -5.28
CA TYR A 15 8.08 8.40 -3.88
C TYR A 15 8.55 9.72 -3.24
N LEU A 16 9.75 10.21 -3.60
CA LEU A 16 10.26 11.52 -3.16
C LEU A 16 9.40 12.70 -3.61
N LYS A 17 8.70 12.61 -4.76
CA LYS A 17 7.78 13.67 -5.20
C LYS A 17 6.62 13.86 -4.24
N TYR A 18 6.19 12.81 -3.53
CA TYR A 18 5.13 12.90 -2.51
C TYR A 18 5.56 13.67 -1.25
N TYR A 19 6.86 13.86 -1.00
CA TYR A 19 7.39 14.69 0.09
C TYR A 19 7.47 16.18 -0.29
N ARG A 20 7.45 16.52 -1.58
CA ARG A 20 7.49 17.91 -2.03
C ARG A 20 6.16 18.66 -1.85
N GLY A 21 5.13 18.00 -1.31
CA GLY A 21 3.83 18.60 -0.99
C GLY A 21 3.27 18.08 0.33
N THR A 22 2.51 18.92 1.04
CA THR A 22 2.16 18.85 2.48
C THR A 22 1.47 17.56 2.97
N ALA A 23 1.00 16.68 2.10
CA ALA A 23 0.57 15.31 2.44
C ALA A 23 0.21 14.55 1.14
N GLY A 24 1.18 13.90 0.50
CA GLY A 24 0.90 13.09 -0.69
C GLY A 24 0.02 11.87 -0.38
N ARG A 25 -0.92 11.54 -1.26
CA ARG A 25 -1.70 10.29 -1.21
C ARG A 25 -1.38 9.42 -2.42
N VAL A 26 -1.11 8.14 -2.19
CA VAL A 26 -0.90 7.13 -3.23
C VAL A 26 -2.23 6.43 -3.51
N ILE A 27 -2.66 6.45 -4.77
CA ILE A 27 -3.82 5.70 -5.23
C ILE A 27 -3.34 4.36 -5.78
N VAL A 28 -3.87 3.27 -5.23
CA VAL A 28 -3.55 1.90 -5.66
C VAL A 28 -4.84 1.17 -6.00
N ARG A 29 -4.74 0.19 -6.90
CA ARG A 29 -5.87 -0.68 -7.23
C ARG A 29 -5.73 -1.98 -6.47
N ALA A 30 -6.72 -2.30 -5.64
CA ALA A 30 -6.80 -3.57 -4.95
C ALA A 30 -7.09 -4.72 -5.93
N SER A 31 -6.74 -5.94 -5.54
CA SER A 31 -7.07 -7.17 -6.27
C SER A 31 -8.58 -7.37 -6.45
N ASP A 32 -9.39 -6.83 -5.54
CA ASP A 32 -10.86 -6.80 -5.62
C ASP A 32 -11.40 -5.75 -6.61
N GLY A 33 -10.52 -4.99 -7.28
CA GLY A 33 -10.88 -3.97 -8.25
C GLY A 33 -11.14 -2.57 -7.68
N ARG A 34 -11.26 -2.43 -6.36
CA ARG A 34 -11.45 -1.13 -5.67
C ARG A 34 -10.19 -0.27 -5.68
N SER A 35 -10.36 1.04 -5.73
CA SER A 35 -9.26 2.00 -5.57
C SER A 35 -9.07 2.34 -4.10
N LEU A 36 -7.87 2.11 -3.58
CA LEU A 36 -7.49 2.47 -2.21
C LEU A 36 -6.66 3.74 -2.25
N SER A 37 -6.93 4.65 -1.32
CA SER A 37 -6.19 5.88 -1.17
C SER A 37 -5.39 5.85 0.12
N ILE A 38 -4.06 5.80 0.01
CA ILE A 38 -3.16 5.56 1.12
C ILE A 38 -2.31 6.81 1.33
N PRO A 39 -2.27 7.40 2.54
CA PRO A 39 -1.33 8.46 2.85
C PRO A 39 0.10 7.98 2.59
N ALA A 40 0.89 8.74 1.82
CA ALA A 40 2.26 8.35 1.50
C ALA A 40 3.11 8.15 2.76
N VAL A 41 2.81 8.88 3.84
CA VAL A 41 3.47 8.75 5.15
C VAL A 41 3.34 7.34 5.75
N ASN A 42 2.23 6.64 5.52
CA ASN A 42 2.03 5.25 5.99
C ASN A 42 2.89 4.25 5.21
N LEU A 43 3.35 4.64 4.02
CA LEU A 43 4.21 3.82 3.16
C LEU A 43 5.71 4.01 3.46
N ARG A 44 6.06 5.04 4.25
CA ARG A 44 7.44 5.39 4.62
C ARG A 44 8.26 4.23 5.21
N PRO A 45 7.75 3.40 6.14
CA PRO A 45 8.54 2.27 6.67
C PRO A 45 8.82 1.18 5.63
N PHE A 46 8.14 1.19 4.49
CA PHE A 46 8.31 0.21 3.42
C PHE A 46 9.16 0.71 2.26
N VAL A 47 9.78 1.88 2.37
CA VAL A 47 10.66 2.45 1.34
C VAL A 47 12.04 1.82 1.44
N THR A 48 12.52 1.26 0.34
CA THR A 48 13.90 0.79 0.17
C THR A 48 14.65 1.71 -0.80
N GLN A 49 15.94 1.44 -1.02
CA GLN A 49 16.76 2.18 -1.97
C GLN A 49 16.21 2.13 -3.41
N GLU A 50 15.53 1.04 -3.78
CA GLU A 50 14.85 0.90 -5.08
C GLU A 50 13.46 1.54 -5.09
N GLY A 51 12.92 1.89 -3.93
CA GLY A 51 11.58 2.41 -3.73
C GLY A 51 10.68 1.45 -2.97
N ILE A 52 9.40 1.42 -3.30
CA ILE A 52 8.40 0.56 -2.69
C ILE A 52 7.97 -0.48 -3.70
N ARG A 53 8.38 -1.73 -3.48
CA ARG A 53 8.00 -2.85 -4.34
C ARG A 53 7.56 -4.05 -3.50
N GLY A 54 6.40 -4.60 -3.84
CA GLY A 54 5.89 -5.82 -3.21
C GLY A 54 4.38 -5.87 -3.14
N HIS A 55 3.88 -6.81 -2.35
CA HIS A 55 2.47 -6.98 -2.07
C HIS A 55 2.17 -6.47 -0.66
N PHE A 56 1.00 -5.87 -0.50
CA PHE A 56 0.59 -5.21 0.72
C PHE A 56 -0.84 -5.60 1.06
N CYS A 57 -1.14 -5.59 2.36
CA CYS A 57 -2.46 -5.77 2.91
C CYS A 57 -2.85 -4.48 3.64
N LEU A 58 -3.93 -3.84 3.21
CA LEU A 58 -4.58 -2.74 3.91
C LEU A 58 -5.73 -3.30 4.75
N THR A 59 -5.69 -3.09 6.07
CA THR A 59 -6.82 -3.40 6.94
C THR A 59 -7.61 -2.12 7.21
N VAL A 60 -8.92 -2.17 6.98
CA VAL A 60 -9.86 -1.09 7.33
C VAL A 60 -10.89 -1.58 8.34
N ASP A 61 -11.36 -0.64 9.14
CA ASP A 61 -12.46 -0.89 10.07
C ASP A 61 -13.84 -0.84 9.37
N GLN A 62 -14.92 -1.11 10.10
CA GLN A 62 -16.30 -1.05 9.61
C GLN A 62 -16.68 0.35 9.10
N ASP A 63 -16.01 1.40 9.61
CA ASP A 63 -16.17 2.80 9.18
C ASP A 63 -15.31 3.16 7.95
N HIS A 64 -14.71 2.18 7.25
CA HIS A 64 -13.75 2.38 6.15
C HIS A 64 -12.48 3.16 6.51
N LYS A 65 -12.21 3.34 7.81
CA LYS A 65 -10.98 3.96 8.31
C LYS A 65 -9.81 3.00 8.19
N LEU A 66 -8.65 3.50 7.75
CA LEU A 66 -7.41 2.76 7.70
C LEU A 66 -6.97 2.39 9.12
N VAL A 67 -6.86 1.09 9.39
CA VAL A 67 -6.40 0.54 10.67
C VAL A 67 -4.91 0.22 10.61
N SER A 68 -4.48 -0.50 9.58
CA SER A 68 -3.08 -0.90 9.41
C SER A 68 -2.74 -1.17 7.95
N ILE A 69 -1.45 -1.09 7.64
CA ILE A 69 -0.86 -1.48 6.36
C ILE A 69 0.37 -2.34 6.64
N GLU A 70 0.44 -3.51 6.00
CA GLU A 70 1.51 -4.47 6.22
C GLU A 70 2.01 -5.02 4.88
N ARG A 71 3.30 -5.35 4.79
CA ARG A 71 3.83 -6.12 3.65
C ARG A 71 3.30 -7.54 3.76
N HIS A 72 2.63 -7.99 2.70
CA HIS A 72 2.19 -9.37 2.58
C HIS A 72 3.18 -10.09 1.67
N PRO A 73 3.85 -11.17 2.11
CA PRO A 73 4.59 -12.01 1.19
C PRO A 73 3.60 -12.56 0.17
N ALA A 74 3.88 -12.42 -1.12
CA ALA A 74 3.14 -13.13 -2.17
C ALA A 74 3.46 -14.63 -2.09
N ALA A 75 2.94 -15.26 -1.06
CA ALA A 75 2.90 -16.68 -0.85
C ALA A 75 1.49 -16.99 -0.36
N GLN A 76 0.52 -16.90 -1.26
CA GLN A 76 -0.64 -17.76 -1.16
C GLN A 76 -0.34 -18.96 -2.06
N PRO A 77 0.34 -20.02 -1.55
CA PRO A 77 0.19 -21.31 -2.19
C PRO A 77 -1.32 -21.62 -2.14
N ARG A 78 -1.95 -21.66 -3.32
CA ARG A 78 -3.22 -22.35 -3.46
C ARG A 78 -3.01 -23.75 -2.89
N SER A 79 -3.89 -24.11 -1.97
CA SER A 79 -4.04 -25.44 -1.41
C SER A 79 -3.95 -26.51 -2.50
N ALA A 80 -3.20 -27.57 -2.21
CA ALA A 80 -3.47 -28.92 -2.71
C ALA A 80 -3.62 -29.81 -1.47
#